data_AF-A0A395GVH6-F1
#
_entry.id   AF-A0A395GVH6-F1
#
_cell.length_a   1.000
_cell.length_b   1.000
_cell.length_c   1.000
_cell.angle_alpha   90.00
_cell.angle_beta   90.00
_cell.angle_gamma   90.00
#
_symmetry.space_group_name_H-M   'P 1'
#
loop_
_entity.id
_entity.type
_entity.pdbx_description
1 polymer ?
#
loop_
_entity_poly.entity_id
_entity_poly.type
_entity_poly.pdbx_seq_one_letter_code
_entity_poly.pdbx_strand_id
1 'polypeptide(L)'
;DRAERPAERKEYWCQANEKIKWFEIASKHLLHEMTHLDAAGQQAGYAAITDADGNISHGTLDVSGGRYIEMARRLATRWQQNEASCKKKNAMLPYRNADSATMSVLGK
;
A
#
# COMPACT_ATOMS: atom_id res chain seq x y z
N ASP A 1 37.85 32.86 20.35
CA ASP A 1 37.02 32.51 19.18
C ASP A 1 36.46 31.11 19.30
N ARG A 2 35.18 31.00 19.67
CA ARG A 2 34.48 29.70 19.77
C ARG A 2 33.76 29.51 18.43
N ALA A 3 34.32 28.65 17.58
CA ALA A 3 33.73 28.32 16.29
C ALA A 3 32.28 27.83 16.50
N GLU A 4 31.31 28.52 15.91
CA GLU A 4 29.93 28.07 15.85
C GLU A 4 29.88 26.77 15.07
N ARG A 5 29.53 25.67 15.75
CA ARG A 5 29.21 24.41 15.05
C ARG A 5 28.01 24.69 14.15
N PRO A 6 28.03 24.27 12.87
CA PRO A 6 26.86 24.39 12.01
C PRO A 6 25.69 23.66 12.68
N ALA A 7 24.56 24.36 12.82
CA ALA A 7 23.36 23.79 13.40
C ALA A 7 23.00 22.50 12.65
N GLU A 8 22.90 21.37 13.36
CA GLU A 8 22.42 20.11 12.81
C GLU A 8 21.08 20.38 12.11
N ARG A 9 21.01 20.11 10.80
CA ARG A 9 19.75 20.10 10.07
C ARG A 9 18.87 19.03 10.69
N LYS A 10 17.94 19.45 11.55
CA LYS A 10 16.90 18.56 12.06
C LYS A 10 15.98 18.21 10.88
N GLU A 11 16.04 16.95 10.44
CA GLU A 11 15.11 16.37 9.48
C GLU A 11 13.75 16.21 10.16
N TYR A 12 12.92 17.25 10.07
CA TYR A 12 11.52 17.15 10.48
C TYR A 12 10.70 16.64 9.30
N TRP A 13 9.82 15.66 9.55
CA TRP A 13 8.89 15.12 8.56
C TRP A 13 7.88 16.16 8.05
N CYS A 14 7.79 17.31 8.71
CA CYS A 14 6.96 18.44 8.28
C CYS A 14 7.85 19.68 8.14
N GLN A 15 8.71 19.70 7.12
CA GLN A 15 9.46 20.89 6.77
C GLN A 15 8.57 21.88 6.03
N ALA A 16 8.41 23.07 6.61
CA ALA A 16 7.78 24.19 5.92
C ALA A 16 8.58 24.47 4.63
N ASN A 17 7.88 24.50 3.49
CA ASN A 17 8.39 24.73 2.13
C ASN A 17 8.97 23.51 1.38
N GLU A 18 8.94 22.30 1.95
CA GLU A 18 9.17 21.09 1.15
C GLU A 18 7.98 20.77 0.25
N LYS A 19 8.25 20.25 -0.95
CA LYS A 19 7.18 19.99 -1.93
C LYS A 19 6.26 18.89 -1.38
N ILE A 20 4.98 19.25 -1.14
CA ILE A 20 3.87 18.35 -0.74
C ILE A 20 3.90 17.01 -1.50
N LYS A 21 4.30 17.04 -2.78
CA LYS A 21 4.41 15.86 -3.63
C LYS A 21 5.31 14.74 -3.06
N TRP A 22 6.43 15.07 -2.41
CA TRP A 22 7.29 14.05 -1.79
C TRP A 22 6.62 13.39 -0.59
N PHE A 23 5.96 14.18 0.26
CA PHE A 23 5.20 13.65 1.38
C PHE A 23 4.02 12.81 0.93
N GLU A 24 3.33 13.19 -0.16
CA GLU A 24 2.28 12.33 -0.73
C GLU A 24 2.81 10.98 -1.20
N ILE A 25 4.00 10.94 -1.80
CA ILE A 25 4.63 9.69 -2.26
C ILE A 25 5.07 8.85 -1.06
N ALA A 26 5.75 9.47 -0.08
CA ALA A 26 6.22 8.80 1.12
C ALA A 26 5.06 8.23 1.96
N SER A 27 4.01 9.02 2.18
CA SER A 27 2.82 8.58 2.91
C SER A 27 2.07 7.45 2.21
N LYS A 28 2.02 7.45 0.87
CA LYS A 28 1.46 6.32 0.10
C LYS A 28 2.24 5.05 0.31
N HIS A 29 3.57 5.15 0.23
CA HIS A 29 4.42 3.99 0.41
C HIS A 29 4.30 3.44 1.84
N LEU A 30 4.32 4.31 2.85
CA LEU A 30 4.07 3.89 4.24
C LEU A 30 2.72 3.21 4.41
N LEU A 31 1.65 3.78 3.85
CA LEU A 31 0.33 3.17 3.93
C LEU A 31 0.28 1.80 3.22
N HIS A 32 0.92 1.68 2.06
CA HIS A 32 1.07 0.41 1.34
C HIS A 32 1.74 -0.64 2.25
N GLU A 33 2.92 -0.34 2.80
CA GLU A 33 3.65 -1.28 3.65
C GLU A 33 2.89 -1.64 4.93
N MET A 34 2.19 -0.66 5.53
CA MET A 34 1.35 -0.91 6.70
C MET A 34 0.22 -1.91 6.42
N THR A 35 -0.29 -1.97 5.18
CA THR A 35 -1.38 -2.89 4.83
C THR A 35 -0.93 -4.36 4.76
N HIS A 36 0.37 -4.63 4.62
CA HIS A 36 0.92 -5.99 4.68
C HIS A 36 0.91 -6.58 6.10
N LEU A 37 0.82 -5.74 7.13
CA LEU A 37 0.80 -6.20 8.51
C LEU A 37 -0.46 -7.02 8.80
N ASP A 38 -0.28 -8.21 9.36
CA ASP A 38 -1.37 -9.10 9.74
C ASP A 38 -2.38 -8.40 10.66
N ALA A 39 -1.88 -7.72 11.70
CA ALA A 39 -2.71 -6.97 12.64
C ALA A 39 -3.58 -5.89 11.97
N ALA A 40 -3.06 -5.23 10.93
CA ALA A 40 -3.82 -4.22 10.19
C ALA A 40 -4.97 -4.87 9.40
N GLY A 41 -4.69 -5.99 8.72
CA GLY A 41 -5.72 -6.78 8.02
C GLY A 41 -6.77 -7.35 8.97
N GLN A 42 -6.35 -7.86 10.13
CA GLN A 42 -7.24 -8.39 11.15
C GLN A 42 -8.16 -7.29 11.71
N GLN A 43 -7.61 -6.11 12.01
CA GLN A 43 -8.39 -4.97 12.48
C GLN A 43 -9.36 -4.46 11.41
N ALA A 44 -9.00 -4.55 10.13
CA ALA A 44 -9.87 -4.22 9.00
C ALA A 44 -10.94 -5.30 8.71
N GLY A 45 -10.93 -6.43 9.42
CA GLY A 45 -11.89 -7.53 9.23
C GLY A 45 -11.65 -8.36 7.98
N TYR A 46 -10.42 -8.36 7.44
CA TYR A 46 -10.08 -9.18 6.28
C TYR A 46 -10.06 -10.66 6.66
N ALA A 47 -10.49 -11.53 5.74
CA ALA A 47 -10.39 -12.97 5.94
C ALA A 47 -8.92 -13.42 5.98
N ALA A 48 -8.64 -14.44 6.79
CA ALA A 48 -7.33 -15.07 6.81
C ALA A 48 -7.05 -15.79 5.49
N ILE A 49 -5.80 -15.73 5.01
CA ILE A 49 -5.31 -16.48 3.85
C ILE A 49 -4.07 -17.26 4.28
N THR A 50 -3.99 -18.51 3.84
CA THR A 50 -2.79 -19.33 3.99
C THR A 50 -1.92 -19.16 2.75
N ASP A 51 -0.65 -18.79 2.94
CA ASP A 51 0.33 -18.71 1.86
C ASP A 51 0.85 -20.11 1.46
N ALA A 52 1.75 -20.15 0.47
CA ALA A 52 2.32 -21.41 -0.03
C ALA A 52 3.18 -22.14 1.00
N ASP A 53 3.71 -21.42 2.00
CA ASP A 53 4.55 -21.94 3.06
C ASP A 53 3.73 -22.37 4.29
N GLY A 54 2.41 -22.20 4.26
CA GLY A 54 1.49 -22.57 5.33
C GLY A 54 1.27 -21.48 6.39
N ASN A 55 1.82 -20.29 6.20
CA ASN A 55 1.59 -19.18 7.12
C ASN A 55 0.21 -18.58 6.90
N ILE A 56 -0.46 -18.22 7.98
CA ILE A 56 -1.79 -17.60 7.96
C ILE A 56 -1.61 -16.10 8.14
N SER A 57 -2.17 -15.30 7.23
CA SER A 57 -2.13 -13.84 7.30
C SER A 57 -3.42 -13.17 6.80
N HIS A 58 -3.80 -12.09 7.46
CA HIS A 58 -4.88 -11.19 7.06
C HIS A 58 -4.37 -9.99 6.24
N GLY A 59 -3.06 -9.81 6.12
CA GLY A 59 -2.42 -8.71 5.41
C GLY A 59 -2.69 -8.71 3.90
N THR A 60 -2.58 -7.54 3.29
CA THR A 60 -2.61 -7.42 1.82
C THR A 60 -1.36 -8.03 1.20
N LEU A 61 -1.43 -8.28 -0.10
CA LEU A 61 -0.33 -8.78 -0.93
C LEU A 61 -0.06 -7.79 -2.05
N ASP A 62 1.11 -7.90 -2.66
CA ASP A 62 1.42 -7.17 -3.88
C ASP A 62 0.93 -7.91 -5.11
N VAL A 63 0.41 -7.13 -6.07
CA VAL A 63 0.31 -7.65 -7.43
C VAL A 63 1.72 -7.71 -8.03
N SER A 64 2.08 -8.89 -8.54
CA SER A 64 3.34 -9.11 -9.24
C SER A 64 3.53 -8.16 -10.43
N GLY A 65 4.69 -7.48 -10.49
CA GLY A 65 5.15 -6.70 -11.64
C GLY A 65 5.55 -5.26 -11.30
N GLY A 66 6.64 -4.75 -11.89
CA GLY A 66 7.26 -3.47 -11.51
C GLY A 66 6.47 -2.18 -11.77
N ARG A 67 5.21 -2.25 -12.23
CA ARG A 67 4.33 -1.09 -12.47
C ARG A 67 3.08 -1.19 -11.60
N TYR A 68 3.31 -1.16 -10.30
CA TYR A 68 2.35 -1.53 -9.25
C TYR A 68 1.02 -0.74 -9.31
N ILE A 69 1.04 0.60 -9.50
CA ILE A 69 -0.19 1.41 -9.67
C ILE A 69 -1.00 0.98 -10.90
N GLU A 70 -0.33 0.75 -12.03
CA GLU A 70 -0.99 0.32 -13.25
C GLU A 70 -1.60 -1.08 -13.06
N MET A 71 -0.91 -1.96 -12.34
CA MET A 71 -1.40 -3.29 -12.03
C MET A 71 -2.59 -3.26 -11.08
N ALA A 72 -2.58 -2.40 -10.06
CA ALA A 72 -3.70 -2.18 -9.15
C ALA A 72 -4.96 -1.71 -9.90
N ARG A 73 -4.80 -0.75 -10.83
CA ARG A 73 -5.90 -0.30 -11.70
C ARG A 73 -6.42 -1.43 -12.59
N ARG A 74 -5.53 -2.16 -13.27
CA ARG A 74 -5.93 -3.32 -14.08
C ARG A 74 -6.62 -4.40 -13.28
N LEU A 75 -6.21 -4.63 -12.03
CA LEU A 75 -6.89 -5.55 -11.13
C LEU A 75 -8.32 -5.08 -10.87
N ALA A 76 -8.50 -3.84 -10.43
CA ALA A 76 -9.83 -3.26 -10.17
C ALA A 76 -10.73 -3.30 -11.43
N THR A 77 -10.21 -2.87 -12.59
CA THR A 77 -10.95 -2.87 -13.86
C THR A 77 -11.40 -4.27 -14.26
N ARG A 78 -10.55 -5.30 -14.12
CA ARG A 78 -10.93 -6.69 -14.44
C ARG A 78 -12.08 -7.19 -13.57
N TRP A 79 -12.04 -6.88 -12.28
CA TRP A 79 -13.10 -7.24 -11.34
C TRP A 79 -14.42 -6.52 -11.65
N GLN A 80 -14.37 -5.22 -11.97
CA GLN A 80 -15.54 -4.44 -12.37
C GLN A 80 -16.16 -4.93 -13.68
N GLN A 81 -15.34 -5.35 -14.65
CA GLN A 81 -15.81 -5.80 -15.95
C GLN A 81 -16.41 -7.21 -15.91
N ASN A 82 -15.82 -8.14 -15.15
CA ASN A 82 -16.29 -9.52 -15.10
C ASN A 82 -15.90 -10.21 -13.79
N GLU A 83 -16.65 -9.91 -12.74
CA GLU A 83 -16.48 -10.49 -11.41
C GLU A 83 -16.60 -12.03 -11.43
N ALA A 84 -17.58 -12.57 -12.18
CA ALA A 84 -17.79 -14.03 -12.26
C ALA A 84 -16.57 -14.77 -12.81
N SER A 85 -15.92 -14.22 -13.85
CA SER A 85 -14.68 -14.76 -14.41
C SER A 85 -13.51 -14.65 -13.43
N CYS A 86 -13.41 -13.53 -12.70
CA CYS A 86 -12.36 -13.34 -11.69
C CYS A 86 -12.52 -14.35 -10.53
N LYS A 87 -13.75 -14.55 -10.04
CA LYS A 87 -14.07 -15.58 -9.04
C LYS A 87 -13.73 -16.98 -9.54
N LYS A 88 -14.13 -17.33 -10.78
CA LYS A 88 -13.85 -18.64 -11.38
C LYS A 88 -12.35 -18.94 -11.47
N LYS A 89 -11.52 -17.91 -11.68
CA LYS A 89 -10.05 -18.01 -11.76
C LYS A 89 -9.35 -17.92 -10.41
N ASN A 90 -10.10 -17.79 -9.31
CA ASN A 90 -9.56 -17.48 -7.99
C ASN A 90 -8.58 -16.29 -8.01
N ALA A 91 -8.91 -15.25 -8.79
CA ALA A 91 -8.08 -14.06 -8.89
C ALA A 91 -8.00 -13.35 -7.53
N MET A 92 -6.88 -12.68 -7.27
CA MET A 92 -6.75 -11.82 -6.09
C MET A 92 -7.88 -10.77 -6.08
N LEU A 93 -8.55 -10.60 -4.93
CA LEU A 93 -9.55 -9.55 -4.74
C LEU A 93 -8.89 -8.17 -4.69
N PRO A 94 -9.48 -7.10 -5.26
CA PRO A 94 -8.85 -5.78 -5.26
C PRO A 94 -8.51 -5.27 -3.85
N TYR A 95 -9.37 -5.48 -2.85
CA TYR A 95 -9.08 -5.04 -1.48
C TYR A 95 -7.94 -5.81 -0.81
N ARG A 96 -7.51 -6.95 -1.38
CA ARG A 96 -6.34 -7.72 -0.93
C ARG A 96 -5.03 -7.25 -1.54
N ASN A 97 -5.06 -6.31 -2.47
CA ASN A 97 -3.86 -5.71 -3.04
C ASN A 97 -3.48 -4.43 -2.28
N ALA A 98 -2.23 -4.33 -1.81
CA ALA A 98 -1.75 -3.20 -0.99
C ALA A 98 -1.93 -1.85 -1.68
N ASP A 99 -1.62 -1.78 -2.98
CA ASP A 99 -1.81 -0.55 -3.75
C ASP A 99 -3.27 -0.19 -3.99
N SER A 100 -4.12 -1.19 -4.21
CA SER A 100 -5.56 -0.96 -4.37
C SER A 100 -6.18 -0.42 -3.08
N ALA A 101 -5.75 -0.93 -1.92
CA ALA A 101 -6.15 -0.40 -0.61
C ALA A 101 -5.61 1.03 -0.38
N THR A 102 -4.35 1.28 -0.74
CA THR A 102 -3.74 2.61 -0.61
C THR A 102 -4.42 3.64 -1.52
N MET A 103 -4.78 3.26 -2.75
CA MET A 103 -5.45 4.15 -3.70
C MET A 103 -6.89 4.49 -3.27
N SER A 104 -7.62 3.55 -2.68
CA SER A 104 -9.01 3.79 -2.25
C SER A 104 -9.12 4.85 -1.14
N VAL A 105 -8.12 4.90 -0.24
CA VAL A 105 -8.05 5.90 0.84
C VAL A 105 -7.83 7.32 0.31
N LEU A 106 -7.18 7.47 -0.85
CA LEU A 106 -6.81 8.77 -1.39
C LEU A 106 -7.82 9.37 -2.37
N GLY A 107 -8.92 8.64 -2.67
CA GLY A 107 -9.97 9.10 -3.57
C GLY A 107 -9.49 9.43 -5.00
N LYS A 108 -8.40 8.80 -5.47
CA LYS A 108 -7.78 9.03 -6.79
C LYS A 108 -7.66 7.77 -7.63
#